data_AF-A0A1W9LQ69-F1
#
_entry.id   AF-A0A1W9LQ69-F1
#
_cell.length_a   1.000
_cell.length_b   1.000
_cell.length_c   1.000
_cell.angle_alpha   90.00
_cell.angle_beta   90.00
_cell.angle_gamma   90.00
#
_symmetry.space_group_name_H-M   'P 1'
#
loop_
_entity.id
_entity.type
_entity.pdbx_description
1 polymer ?
#
loop_
_entity_poly.entity_id
_entity_poly.type
_entity_poly.pdbx_seq_one_letter_code
_entity_poly.pdbx_strand_id
1 'polypeptide(L)'
;ESNEVKAVRLYGAVEFPTKWKFENRLLKGERFSDNSVFYDNRRWWLFTETSSKPHNNGTLRLYYASHLKGTWTEHPESPVVENDPNIARPGGRVIKFGNEIIRYAQDDYPYYGNQVWAMKITELTTIHYREKLYRRVVKAGESGWNRLGMHTVDPHQISPNQWIACVDGKGEIK
;
A
#
# COMPACT_ATOMS: atom_id res chain seq x y z
N GLU A 1 -13.93 2.88 7.49
CA GLU A 1 -12.61 2.30 7.15
C GLU A 1 -12.59 0.78 7.10
N SER A 2 -11.70 0.16 6.30
CA SER A 2 -11.57 -1.32 6.20
C SER A 2 -11.37 -1.99 7.56
N ASN A 3 -10.57 -1.37 8.43
CA ASN A 3 -10.34 -1.80 9.80
C ASN A 3 -11.64 -1.83 10.63
N GLU A 4 -12.45 -0.77 10.58
CA GLU A 4 -13.71 -0.67 11.34
C GLU A 4 -14.72 -1.74 10.93
N VAL A 5 -14.80 -2.01 9.62
CA VAL A 5 -15.73 -3.00 9.07
C VAL A 5 -15.16 -4.42 8.99
N LYS A 6 -13.92 -4.62 9.46
CA LYS A 6 -13.26 -5.93 9.52
C LYS A 6 -13.20 -6.63 8.15
N ALA A 7 -13.03 -5.84 7.09
CA ALA A 7 -13.06 -6.32 5.72
C ALA A 7 -12.44 -5.33 4.73
N VAL A 8 -11.78 -5.86 3.70
CA VAL A 8 -11.43 -5.09 2.50
C VAL A 8 -12.59 -5.17 1.53
N ARG A 9 -13.25 -4.04 1.26
CA ARG A 9 -14.43 -3.96 0.40
C ARG A 9 -14.09 -3.36 -0.96
N LEU A 10 -14.57 -4.00 -2.02
CA LEU A 10 -14.51 -3.50 -3.38
C LEU A 10 -15.82 -2.77 -3.71
N TYR A 11 -15.70 -1.59 -4.28
CA TYR A 11 -16.80 -0.81 -4.82
C TYR A 11 -16.54 -0.51 -6.30
N GLY A 12 -17.60 -0.54 -7.10
CA GLY A 12 -17.59 -0.10 -8.50
C GLY A 12 -18.28 1.24 -8.63
N ALA A 13 -17.71 2.16 -9.41
CA ALA A 13 -18.38 3.42 -9.73
C ALA A 13 -19.54 3.14 -10.69
N VAL A 14 -20.75 3.54 -10.29
CA VAL A 14 -21.92 3.60 -11.18
C VAL A 14 -21.93 4.92 -11.93
N GLU A 15 -21.53 5.99 -11.26
CA GLU A 15 -21.34 7.32 -11.83
C GLU A 15 -20.15 7.97 -11.11
N PHE A 16 -19.02 8.13 -11.82
CA PHE A 16 -17.81 8.64 -11.22
C PHE A 16 -17.84 10.18 -11.13
N PRO A 17 -17.45 10.81 -10.00
CA PRO A 17 -16.91 10.22 -8.77
C PRO A 17 -17.94 10.02 -7.63
N THR A 18 -19.22 10.29 -7.86
CA THR A 18 -20.21 10.52 -6.80
C THR A 18 -21.05 9.31 -6.40
N LYS A 19 -21.24 8.34 -7.30
CA LYS A 19 -22.12 7.17 -7.06
C LYS A 19 -21.34 5.86 -7.17
N TRP A 20 -21.31 5.13 -6.05
CA TRP A 20 -20.58 3.87 -5.92
C TRP A 20 -21.53 2.75 -5.48
N LYS A 21 -21.28 1.54 -5.99
CA LYS A 21 -22.00 0.32 -5.62
C LYS A 21 -21.03 -0.65 -4.97
N PHE A 22 -21.45 -1.26 -3.86
CA PHE A 22 -20.72 -2.37 -3.26
C PHE A 22 -20.70 -3.57 -4.21
N GLU A 23 -19.51 -4.07 -4.53
CA GLU A 23 -19.30 -5.17 -5.48
C GLU A 23 -18.94 -6.46 -4.77
N ASN A 24 -17.97 -6.43 -3.86
CA ASN A 24 -17.53 -7.62 -3.15
C ASN A 24 -16.74 -7.31 -1.86
N ARG A 25 -16.54 -8.33 -1.00
CA ARG A 25 -15.52 -8.33 0.05
C ARG A 25 -14.32 -9.14 -0.45
N LEU A 26 -13.16 -8.49 -0.58
CA LEU A 26 -11.92 -9.14 -1.02
C LEU A 26 -11.32 -9.97 0.12
N LEU A 27 -11.31 -9.40 1.33
CA LEU A 27 -10.84 -10.05 2.56
C LEU A 27 -11.86 -9.82 3.69
N LYS A 28 -11.89 -10.74 4.66
CA LYS A 28 -12.68 -10.66 5.90
C LYS A 28 -11.80 -11.13 7.06
N GLY A 29 -11.86 -10.45 8.21
CA GLY A 29 -10.95 -10.71 9.32
C GLY A 29 -10.79 -9.48 10.19
N GLU A 30 -9.94 -9.51 11.21
CA GLU A 30 -10.04 -8.50 12.27
C GLU A 30 -9.64 -7.09 11.87
N ARG A 31 -8.51 -6.91 11.17
CA ARG A 31 -7.95 -5.57 10.89
C ARG A 31 -7.15 -5.55 9.60
N PHE A 32 -7.50 -4.60 8.73
CA PHE A 32 -6.83 -4.31 7.47
C PHE A 32 -6.67 -2.81 7.30
N SER A 33 -5.43 -2.35 7.14
CA SER A 33 -5.12 -0.93 6.90
C SER A 33 -4.30 -0.78 5.62
N ASP A 34 -4.57 0.30 4.88
CA ASP A 34 -3.83 0.75 3.70
C ASP A 34 -3.59 -0.33 2.65
N ASN A 35 -4.69 -0.78 2.06
CA ASN A 35 -4.69 -1.89 1.11
C ASN A 35 -4.13 -1.45 -0.25
N SER A 36 -3.10 -2.12 -0.74
CA SER A 36 -2.53 -1.90 -2.07
C SER A 36 -2.81 -3.09 -2.97
N VAL A 37 -3.76 -2.92 -3.89
CA VAL A 37 -4.15 -3.94 -4.87
C VAL A 37 -3.52 -3.65 -6.23
N PHE A 38 -2.92 -4.67 -6.86
CA PHE A 38 -2.36 -4.54 -8.21
C PHE A 38 -2.46 -5.85 -8.98
N TYR A 39 -2.31 -5.76 -10.30
CA TYR A 39 -2.33 -6.91 -11.20
C TYR A 39 -0.97 -7.07 -11.86
N ASP A 40 -0.36 -8.24 -11.69
CA ASP A 40 0.91 -8.58 -12.35
C ASP A 40 0.96 -10.08 -12.66
N ASN A 41 1.60 -10.42 -13.78
CA ASN A 41 1.78 -11.80 -14.24
C ASN A 41 0.50 -12.66 -14.19
N ARG A 42 -0.60 -12.09 -14.70
CA ARG A 42 -1.94 -12.72 -14.76
C ARG A 42 -2.57 -13.04 -13.40
N ARG A 43 -2.15 -12.34 -12.34
CA ARG A 43 -2.70 -12.52 -10.99
C ARG A 43 -2.94 -11.17 -10.32
N TRP A 44 -3.93 -11.16 -9.45
CA TRP A 44 -4.17 -10.06 -8.53
C TRP A 44 -3.39 -10.29 -7.25
N TRP A 45 -2.82 -9.21 -6.72
CA TRP A 45 -2.02 -9.17 -5.51
C TRP A 45 -2.56 -8.08 -4.59
N LEU A 46 -2.47 -8.29 -3.28
CA LEU A 46 -2.93 -7.35 -2.27
C LEU A 46 -1.97 -7.35 -1.08
N PHE A 47 -1.38 -6.19 -0.82
CA PHE A 47 -0.66 -5.89 0.42
C PHE A 47 -1.57 -5.17 1.40
N THR A 48 -1.53 -5.56 2.67
CA THR A 48 -2.29 -4.91 3.74
C THR A 48 -1.53 -4.97 5.06
N GLU A 49 -1.60 -3.90 5.83
CA GLU A 49 -1.14 -3.86 7.21
C GLU A 49 -2.20 -4.53 8.11
N THR A 50 -1.78 -5.35 9.08
CA THR A 50 -2.72 -6.16 9.90
C THR A 50 -2.42 -6.21 11.40
N SER A 51 -1.56 -5.35 11.93
CA SER A 51 -1.21 -5.42 13.35
C SER A 51 -2.40 -5.11 14.24
N SER A 52 -2.53 -5.89 15.32
CA SER A 52 -3.68 -5.84 16.23
C SER A 52 -3.63 -4.65 17.20
N LYS A 53 -2.42 -4.21 17.58
CA LYS A 53 -2.23 -3.10 18.52
C LYS A 53 -2.18 -1.76 17.78
N PRO A 54 -2.91 -0.73 18.25
CA PRO A 54 -2.71 0.64 17.79
C PRO A 54 -1.23 1.03 17.86
N HIS A 55 -0.74 1.75 16.84
CA HIS A 55 0.65 2.22 16.72
C HIS A 55 1.72 1.13 16.52
N ASN A 56 1.35 -0.15 16.46
CA ASN A 56 2.27 -1.23 16.14
C ASN A 56 2.19 -1.57 14.65
N ASN A 57 2.36 -0.62 13.72
CA ASN A 57 2.11 -0.79 12.28
C ASN A 57 3.18 -1.65 11.55
N GLY A 58 3.68 -2.71 12.20
CA GLY A 58 4.81 -3.51 11.79
C GLY A 58 4.51 -4.87 11.13
N THR A 59 3.25 -5.19 10.82
CA THR A 59 2.90 -6.46 10.17
C THR A 59 2.29 -6.24 8.79
N LEU A 60 2.99 -6.70 7.75
CA LEU A 60 2.51 -6.69 6.37
C LEU A 60 2.15 -8.10 5.91
N ARG A 61 0.92 -8.27 5.42
CA ARG A 61 0.47 -9.52 4.79
C ARG A 61 0.27 -9.33 3.29
N LEU A 62 0.53 -10.42 2.57
CA LEU A 62 0.39 -10.52 1.12
C LEU A 62 -0.66 -11.58 0.79
N TYR A 63 -1.58 -11.23 -0.10
CA TYR A 63 -2.61 -12.11 -0.63
C TYR A 63 -2.58 -12.11 -2.15
N TYR A 64 -3.08 -13.18 -2.77
CA TYR A 64 -3.23 -13.27 -4.21
C TYR A 64 -4.56 -13.91 -4.63
N ALA A 65 -5.02 -13.58 -5.83
CA ALA A 65 -6.22 -14.15 -6.44
C ALA A 65 -6.07 -14.28 -7.97
N SER A 66 -6.81 -15.24 -8.56
CA SER A 66 -6.90 -15.35 -10.02
C SER A 66 -7.80 -14.28 -10.64
N HIS A 67 -8.81 -13.82 -9.89
CA HIS A 67 -9.78 -12.81 -10.32
C HIS A 67 -9.98 -11.79 -9.20
N LEU A 68 -10.15 -10.51 -9.56
CA LEU A 68 -10.31 -9.42 -8.58
C LEU A 68 -11.47 -9.67 -7.61
N LYS A 69 -12.61 -10.16 -8.14
CA LYS A 69 -13.81 -10.49 -7.35
C LYS A 69 -13.83 -11.96 -6.89
N GLY A 70 -12.74 -12.70 -7.08
CA GLY A 70 -12.65 -14.11 -6.71
C GLY A 70 -12.23 -14.30 -5.25
N THR A 71 -11.88 -15.55 -4.93
CA THR A 71 -11.29 -15.90 -3.63
C THR A 71 -9.85 -15.44 -3.55
N TRP A 72 -9.52 -14.75 -2.46
CA TRP A 72 -8.16 -14.34 -2.13
C TRP A 72 -7.52 -15.34 -1.19
N THR A 73 -6.33 -15.79 -1.54
CA THR A 73 -5.52 -16.73 -0.77
C THR A 73 -4.36 -15.96 -0.14
N GLU A 74 -4.13 -16.17 1.16
CA GLU A 74 -2.94 -15.63 1.81
C GLU A 74 -1.67 -16.30 1.25
N HIS A 75 -0.66 -15.48 0.96
CA HIS A 75 0.63 -15.97 0.49
C HIS A 75 1.29 -16.85 1.57
N PRO A 76 1.92 -17.99 1.22
CA PRO A 76 2.50 -18.91 2.21
C PRO A 76 3.63 -18.32 3.06
N GLU A 77 4.35 -17.31 2.52
CA GLU A 77 5.37 -16.56 3.27
C GLU A 77 4.80 -15.32 4.00
N SER A 78 3.47 -15.17 4.12
CA SER A 78 2.89 -14.11 4.96
C SER A 78 2.94 -14.50 6.45
N PRO A 79 3.19 -13.54 7.36
CA PRO A 79 3.48 -12.12 7.07
C PRO A 79 4.84 -11.94 6.41
N VAL A 80 4.88 -11.11 5.36
CA VAL A 80 6.11 -10.84 4.58
C VAL A 80 7.00 -9.78 5.24
N VAL A 81 6.44 -9.04 6.20
CA VAL A 81 7.16 -8.18 7.15
C VAL A 81 6.48 -8.36 8.50
N GLU A 82 7.26 -8.54 9.57
CA GLU A 82 6.77 -8.69 10.93
C GLU A 82 7.61 -7.89 11.93
N ASN A 83 6.92 -7.18 12.84
CA ASN A 83 7.51 -6.30 13.86
C ASN A 83 8.42 -5.18 13.30
N ASP A 84 8.18 -4.71 12.07
CA ASP A 84 8.95 -3.62 11.46
C ASP A 84 8.04 -2.48 10.96
N PRO A 85 7.76 -1.47 11.79
CA PRO A 85 6.94 -0.31 11.42
C PRO A 85 7.63 0.64 10.42
N ASN A 86 8.91 0.45 10.09
CA ASN A 86 9.59 1.29 9.10
C ASN A 86 9.23 0.90 7.66
N ILE A 87 8.79 -0.34 7.42
CA ILE A 87 8.57 -0.86 6.05
C ILE A 87 7.29 -1.68 5.86
N ALA A 88 6.56 -2.03 6.92
CA ALA A 88 5.39 -2.89 6.79
C ALA A 88 4.18 -2.19 6.15
N ARG A 89 3.80 -1.01 6.65
CA ARG A 89 2.56 -0.34 6.24
C ARG A 89 2.64 0.13 4.78
N PRO A 90 1.67 -0.19 3.90
CA PRO A 90 1.71 0.29 2.52
C PRO A 90 1.56 1.82 2.43
N GLY A 91 2.38 2.45 1.59
CA GLY A 91 2.43 3.92 1.40
C GLY A 91 1.87 4.39 0.05
N GLY A 92 0.89 3.68 -0.51
CA GLY A 92 0.28 3.99 -1.81
C GLY A 92 0.33 2.83 -2.81
N ARG A 93 -0.05 3.09 -4.08
CA ARG A 93 -0.19 2.02 -5.08
C ARG A 93 1.14 1.35 -5.41
N VAL A 94 1.13 0.03 -5.60
CA VAL A 94 2.26 -0.66 -6.24
C VAL A 94 2.31 -0.28 -7.71
N ILE A 95 3.49 0.06 -8.23
CA ILE A 95 3.67 0.36 -9.65
C ILE A 95 4.59 -0.64 -10.33
N LYS A 96 4.40 -0.77 -11.64
CA LYS A 96 5.35 -1.42 -12.54
C LYS A 96 6.12 -0.35 -13.30
N PHE A 97 7.42 -0.28 -13.08
CA PHE A 97 8.33 0.64 -13.76
C PHE A 97 9.27 -0.16 -14.66
N GLY A 98 8.94 -0.24 -15.96
CA GLY A 98 9.59 -1.17 -16.87
C GLY A 98 9.35 -2.62 -16.43
N ASN A 99 10.43 -3.34 -16.10
CA ASN A 99 10.36 -4.72 -15.60
C ASN A 99 10.35 -4.80 -14.06
N GLU A 100 10.41 -3.66 -13.38
CA GLU A 100 10.51 -3.60 -11.92
C GLU A 100 9.15 -3.40 -11.29
N ILE A 101 8.89 -4.09 -10.19
CA ILE A 101 7.70 -3.88 -9.37
C ILE A 101 8.13 -3.13 -8.11
N ILE A 102 7.53 -1.98 -7.86
CA ILE A 102 7.85 -1.11 -6.74
C ILE A 102 6.66 -1.02 -5.80
N ARG A 103 6.83 -1.51 -4.58
CA ARG A 103 5.91 -1.27 -3.46
C ARG A 103 6.36 -0.03 -2.71
N TYR A 104 5.42 0.81 -2.30
CA TYR A 104 5.71 1.91 -1.40
C TYR A 104 5.40 1.50 0.04
N ALA A 105 6.30 1.85 0.94
CA ALA A 105 6.16 1.58 2.36
C ALA A 105 6.17 2.90 3.14
N GLN A 106 5.13 3.11 3.94
CA GLN A 106 5.06 4.16 4.93
C GLN A 106 6.01 3.82 6.08
N ASP A 107 6.81 4.80 6.49
CA ASP A 107 7.68 4.71 7.66
C ASP A 107 7.00 5.32 8.88
N ASP A 108 6.66 4.48 9.85
CA ASP A 108 5.94 4.85 11.07
C ASP A 108 6.78 4.86 12.35
N TYR A 109 8.11 4.83 12.22
CA TYR A 109 8.99 4.89 13.39
C TYR A 109 10.11 5.94 13.23
N PRO A 110 10.35 6.80 14.25
CA PRO A 110 9.76 6.77 15.60
C PRO A 110 8.42 7.49 15.76
N TYR A 111 7.87 8.05 14.68
CA TYR A 111 6.57 8.72 14.67
C TYR A 111 5.84 8.39 13.36
N TYR A 112 4.53 8.63 13.37
CA TYR A 112 3.65 8.27 12.26
C TYR A 112 3.91 9.13 11.02
N GLY A 113 4.19 8.47 9.89
CA GLY A 113 4.33 9.11 8.58
C GLY A 113 5.53 10.04 8.43
N ASN A 114 6.72 9.49 8.63
CA ASN A 114 7.99 10.22 8.54
C ASN A 114 8.42 10.46 7.11
N GLN A 115 8.19 9.44 6.29
CA GLN A 115 8.70 9.32 4.95
C GLN A 115 8.06 8.10 4.27
N VAL A 116 8.32 7.99 2.97
CA VAL A 116 7.94 6.83 2.17
C VAL A 116 9.16 6.23 1.51
N TRP A 117 9.31 4.92 1.68
CA TRP A 117 10.32 4.10 1.03
C TRP A 117 9.76 3.48 -0.25
N ALA A 118 10.59 3.40 -1.28
CA ALA A 118 10.39 2.49 -2.40
C ALA A 118 11.08 1.16 -2.08
N MET A 119 10.31 0.09 -2.13
CA MET A 119 10.74 -1.30 -1.98
C MET A 119 10.66 -1.97 -3.34
N LYS A 120 11.80 -2.40 -3.88
CA LYS A 120 11.84 -3.15 -5.13
C LYS A 120 11.53 -4.61 -4.84
N ILE A 121 10.42 -5.11 -5.37
CA ILE A 121 10.07 -6.52 -5.30
C ILE A 121 10.96 -7.26 -6.30
N THR A 122 11.83 -8.13 -5.79
CA THR A 122 12.79 -8.90 -6.59
C THR A 122 12.28 -10.29 -6.95
N GLU A 123 11.31 -10.81 -6.20
CA GLU A 123 10.66 -12.08 -6.47
C GLU A 123 9.19 -11.99 -6.04
N LEU A 124 8.28 -12.35 -6.95
CA LEU A 124 6.84 -12.38 -6.70
C LEU A 124 6.22 -13.58 -7.41
N THR A 125 6.04 -14.65 -6.66
CA THR A 125 5.34 -15.86 -7.11
C THR A 125 4.32 -16.28 -6.07
N THR A 126 3.55 -17.34 -6.30
CA THR A 126 2.59 -17.85 -5.31
C THR A 126 3.25 -18.68 -4.20
N ILE A 127 4.58 -18.79 -4.22
CA ILE A 127 5.39 -19.63 -3.32
C ILE A 127 6.45 -18.77 -2.62
N HIS A 128 7.03 -17.80 -3.33
CA HIS A 128 8.13 -16.96 -2.87
C HIS A 128 7.86 -15.48 -3.08
N TYR A 129 8.25 -14.69 -2.08
CA TYR A 129 8.21 -13.24 -2.05
C TYR A 129 9.52 -12.67 -1.53
N ARG A 130 10.17 -11.79 -2.28
CA ARG A 130 11.35 -11.05 -1.81
C ARG A 130 11.27 -9.61 -2.26
N GLU A 131 11.68 -8.70 -1.38
CA GLU A 131 11.87 -7.29 -1.71
C GLU A 131 13.17 -6.77 -1.11
N LYS A 132 13.63 -5.63 -1.63
CA LYS A 132 14.75 -4.89 -1.04
C LYS A 132 14.44 -3.41 -1.02
N LEU A 133 14.96 -2.74 0.00
CA LEU A 133 14.96 -1.29 0.04
C LEU A 133 15.65 -0.73 -1.21
N TYR A 134 14.96 0.14 -1.94
CA TYR A 134 15.50 0.77 -3.14
C TYR A 134 15.95 2.20 -2.86
N ARG A 135 15.04 3.07 -2.41
CA ARG A 135 15.35 4.47 -2.05
C ARG A 135 14.23 5.11 -1.25
N ARG A 136 14.53 6.23 -0.58
CA ARG A 136 13.48 7.15 -0.10
C ARG A 136 12.89 7.91 -1.27
N VAL A 137 11.56 8.04 -1.31
CA VAL A 137 10.85 8.77 -2.39
C VAL A 137 10.12 10.00 -1.91
N VAL A 138 9.66 10.00 -0.66
CA VAL A 138 9.02 11.14 -0.01
C VAL A 138 9.62 11.29 1.39
N LYS A 139 9.78 12.52 1.86
CA LYS A 139 10.20 12.85 3.23
C LYS A 139 9.44 14.07 3.72
N ALA A 140 9.12 14.10 5.01
CA ALA A 140 8.74 15.31 5.72
C ALA A 140 9.66 16.50 5.40
N GLY A 141 9.05 17.64 5.09
CA GLY A 141 9.74 18.93 5.00
C GLY A 141 10.05 19.50 6.40
N GLU A 142 10.89 20.53 6.45
CA GLU A 142 11.23 21.19 7.73
C GLU A 142 10.12 22.11 8.24
N SER A 143 9.31 22.67 7.34
CA SER A 143 8.21 23.59 7.64
C SER A 143 7.13 23.56 6.54
N GLY A 144 5.99 24.21 6.79
CA GLY A 144 4.89 24.32 5.84
C GLY A 144 3.94 23.11 5.84
N TRP A 145 3.16 22.99 4.77
CA TRP A 145 2.08 22.00 4.63
C TRP A 145 2.55 20.54 4.71
N ASN A 146 3.82 20.26 4.37
CA ASN A 146 4.40 18.93 4.27
C ASN A 146 5.31 18.57 5.46
N ARG A 147 5.19 19.27 6.60
CA ARG A 147 6.08 19.10 7.76
C ARG A 147 5.94 17.74 8.47
N LEU A 148 4.74 17.16 8.49
CA LEU A 148 4.43 15.89 9.16
C LEU A 148 3.56 15.02 8.25
N GLY A 149 3.43 13.72 8.57
CA GLY A 149 2.45 12.84 7.91
C GLY A 149 2.65 12.71 6.40
N MET A 150 3.90 12.77 5.94
CA MET A 150 4.26 12.53 4.54
C MET A 150 4.38 11.02 4.33
N HIS A 151 3.24 10.35 4.17
CA HIS A 151 3.17 8.88 4.26
C HIS A 151 2.58 8.18 3.03
N THR A 152 2.03 8.93 2.07
CA THR A 152 1.52 8.36 0.83
C THR A 152 2.22 8.96 -0.37
N VAL A 153 2.46 8.11 -1.37
CA VAL A 153 2.82 8.55 -2.71
C VAL A 153 2.01 7.78 -3.75
N ASP A 154 1.48 8.51 -4.71
CA ASP A 154 0.71 7.96 -5.81
C ASP A 154 1.29 8.47 -7.15
N PRO A 155 2.29 7.77 -7.72
CA PRO A 155 2.94 8.19 -8.95
C PRO A 155 2.12 7.82 -10.20
N HIS A 156 2.05 8.77 -11.14
CA HIS A 156 1.37 8.65 -12.42
C HIS A 156 2.30 9.02 -13.57
N GLN A 157 2.42 8.12 -14.54
CA GLN A 157 3.14 8.42 -15.78
C GLN A 157 2.22 9.21 -16.69
N ILE A 158 2.64 10.43 -17.07
CA ILE A 158 1.87 11.30 -17.96
C ILE A 158 2.45 11.36 -19.37
N SER A 159 3.70 10.92 -19.56
CA SER A 159 4.33 10.70 -20.87
C SER A 159 5.51 9.71 -20.75
N PRO A 160 6.12 9.22 -21.85
CA PRO A 160 7.15 8.17 -21.83
C PRO A 160 8.30 8.38 -20.84
N ASN A 161 8.63 9.63 -20.49
CA ASN A 161 9.69 9.96 -19.52
C ASN A 161 9.25 10.98 -18.46
N GLN A 162 7.95 11.18 -18.29
CA GLN A 162 7.43 12.20 -17.38
C GLN A 162 6.45 11.59 -16.39
N TRP A 163 6.71 11.86 -15.13
CA TRP A 163 5.91 11.40 -14.01
C TRP A 163 5.49 12.60 -13.16
N ILE A 164 4.27 12.53 -12.66
CA ILE A 164 3.79 13.35 -11.54
C ILE A 164 3.49 12.41 -10.38
N ALA A 165 3.55 12.91 -9.16
CA ALA A 165 3.14 12.14 -7.99
C ALA A 165 2.21 12.97 -7.13
N CYS A 166 1.12 12.37 -6.70
CA CYS A 166 0.29 12.93 -5.63
C CYS A 166 0.85 12.43 -4.30
N VAL A 167 0.98 13.33 -3.33
CA VAL A 167 1.45 13.03 -1.98
C VAL A 167 0.52 13.73 -1.01
N ASP A 168 0.39 13.19 0.20
CA ASP A 168 -0.25 13.89 1.31
C ASP A 168 0.77 14.68 2.12
N GLY A 169 0.30 15.26 3.21
CA GLY A 169 1.09 16.00 4.18
C GLY A 169 0.18 16.63 5.24
N LYS A 170 0.75 16.85 6.41
CA LYS A 170 0.13 17.56 7.53
C LYS A 170 1.09 18.64 8.02
N GLY A 171 0.62 19.87 8.07
CA GLY A 171 1.40 20.98 8.59
C GLY A 171 0.59 22.27 8.58
N GLU A 172 1.15 23.29 9.20
CA GLU A 172 0.53 24.61 9.22
C GLU A 172 0.83 25.32 7.90
N ILE A 173 -0.22 25.81 7.24
CA ILE A 173 -0.10 26.80 6.18
C ILE A 173 0.01 28.15 6.92
N LYS A 174 1.17 28.79 6.83
CA LYS A 174 1.31 30.17 7.31
C LYS A 174 0.55 31.13 6.40
#